data_AF-A0A8T3PI14-F1
#
_entry.id   AF-A0A8T3PI14-F1
#
_cell.length_a   1.000
_cell.length_b   1.000
_cell.length_c   1.000
_cell.angle_alpha   90.00
_cell.angle_beta   90.00
_cell.angle_gamma   90.00
#
_symmetry.space_group_name_H-M   'P 1'
#
loop_
_entity.id
_entity.type
_entity.pdbx_description
1 polymer ?
#
loop_
_entity_poly.entity_id
_entity_poly.type
_entity_poly.pdbx_seq_one_letter_code
_entity_poly.pdbx_strand_id
1 'polypeptide(L)'
;MRSSLARRTRSVALLTTLVLAAGLLPGSVSATPTRDAGIAGGAAPGACAQIKPANEVEEGMMGRGWTVVQGFDPSPFRVEILGKLRDGIAPGRDMIIVEVSDVAGRDFIDRAGGIWRGMSGSPVYIDGELIGAVAYGFSLGPSKIGGVTPAEDMARVLE
;
A
#
# COMPACT_ATOMS: atom_id res chain seq x y z
N MET A 1 66.47 -43.18 7.37
CA MET A 1 66.27 -44.61 7.03
C MET A 1 64.78 -44.85 6.83
N ARG A 2 64.41 -45.74 5.89
CA ARG A 2 63.09 -46.00 5.24
C ARG A 2 62.90 -45.15 3.97
N SER A 3 63.30 -45.57 2.75
CA SER A 3 62.89 -46.72 1.89
C SER A 3 61.39 -46.71 1.57
N SER A 4 60.85 -46.92 0.37
CA SER A 4 61.37 -47.26 -0.97
C SER A 4 60.25 -47.09 -2.02
N LEU A 5 60.63 -46.70 -3.23
CA LEU A 5 60.13 -47.09 -4.56
C LEU A 5 58.66 -47.54 -4.80
N ALA A 6 58.01 -46.77 -5.67
CA ALA A 6 57.39 -47.13 -6.96
C ALA A 6 56.50 -48.40 -7.11
N ARG A 7 55.25 -48.19 -7.56
CA ARG A 7 54.46 -49.09 -8.45
C ARG A 7 53.64 -48.21 -9.42
N ARG A 8 53.90 -48.22 -10.73
CA ARG A 8 53.46 -49.16 -11.79
C ARG A 8 51.96 -49.09 -12.18
N THR A 9 51.72 -48.40 -13.31
CA THR A 9 51.02 -48.84 -14.54
C THR A 9 49.51 -49.15 -14.60
N ARG A 10 48.94 -48.68 -15.74
CA ARG A 10 47.82 -49.18 -16.58
C ARG A 10 46.42 -48.58 -16.42
N SER A 11 46.17 -47.58 -17.25
CA SER A 11 45.13 -47.45 -18.30
C SER A 11 43.76 -48.17 -18.22
N VAL A 12 42.75 -47.40 -18.67
CA VAL A 12 41.53 -47.72 -19.44
C VAL A 12 40.19 -47.88 -18.69
N ALA A 13 39.23 -47.04 -19.10
CA ALA A 13 37.79 -47.30 -19.38
C ALA A 13 36.90 -46.22 -18.73
N LEU A 14 36.58 -45.13 -19.43
CA LEU A 14 35.40 -44.97 -20.30
C LEU A 14 34.07 -45.16 -19.54
N LEU A 15 33.47 -44.06 -19.08
CA LEU A 15 32.05 -43.98 -18.72
C LEU A 15 31.52 -42.63 -19.20
N THR A 16 30.99 -42.67 -20.40
CA THR A 16 30.16 -41.65 -21.04
C THR A 16 28.83 -41.52 -20.32
N THR A 17 28.53 -40.35 -19.74
CA THR A 17 27.16 -39.92 -19.48
C THR A 17 26.95 -38.53 -20.07
N LEU A 18 26.27 -38.54 -21.22
CA LEU A 18 25.73 -37.38 -21.92
C LEU A 18 24.49 -36.91 -21.14
N VAL A 19 24.56 -35.73 -20.50
CA VAL A 19 23.35 -35.03 -20.01
C VAL A 19 23.12 -33.84 -20.92
N LEU A 20 22.08 -33.99 -21.76
CA LEU A 20 21.54 -32.94 -22.61
C LEU A 20 20.61 -32.08 -21.73
N ALA A 21 20.98 -30.83 -21.45
CA ALA A 21 20.07 -29.84 -20.87
C ALA A 21 19.93 -28.68 -21.84
N ALA A 22 18.76 -28.62 -22.48
CA ALA A 22 18.36 -27.65 -23.45
C ALA A 22 17.95 -26.31 -22.80
N GLY A 23 18.20 -25.22 -23.53
CA GLY A 23 17.38 -24.00 -23.46
C GLY A 23 17.89 -22.89 -22.54
N LEU A 24 18.74 -22.00 -23.06
CA LEU A 24 18.83 -20.62 -22.58
C LEU A 24 18.04 -19.73 -23.55
N LEU A 25 16.89 -19.24 -23.11
CA LEU A 25 16.31 -18.00 -23.62
C LEU A 25 16.34 -16.98 -22.47
N PRO A 26 16.94 -15.79 -22.65
CA PRO A 26 16.79 -14.71 -21.69
C PRO A 26 15.35 -14.20 -21.77
N GLY A 27 14.52 -14.60 -20.82
CA GLY A 27 13.21 -14.01 -20.61
C GLY A 27 13.37 -12.58 -20.13
N SER A 28 12.95 -11.62 -20.94
CA SER A 28 12.78 -10.23 -20.51
C SER A 28 11.68 -10.19 -19.45
N VAL A 29 12.07 -10.03 -18.19
CA VAL A 29 11.16 -9.69 -17.10
C VAL A 29 10.65 -8.27 -17.33
N SER A 30 9.46 -8.15 -17.90
CA SER A 30 8.70 -6.92 -17.82
C SER A 30 8.39 -6.66 -16.36
N ALA A 31 9.01 -5.64 -15.76
CA ALA A 31 8.68 -5.19 -14.42
C ALA A 31 7.25 -4.64 -14.45
N THR A 32 6.30 -5.40 -13.93
CA THR A 32 4.95 -4.91 -13.65
C THR A 32 5.10 -3.76 -12.65
N PRO A 33 4.55 -2.56 -12.93
CA PRO A 33 4.59 -1.47 -11.97
C PRO A 33 3.92 -1.96 -10.68
N THR A 34 4.68 -2.00 -9.59
CA THR A 34 4.15 -2.33 -8.28
C THR A 34 3.17 -1.23 -7.88
N ARG A 35 1.99 -1.60 -7.38
CA ARG A 35 0.94 -0.68 -6.89
C ARG A 35 1.40 0.29 -5.79
N ASP A 36 2.65 0.19 -5.37
CA ASP A 36 3.27 0.98 -4.31
C ASP A 36 4.08 2.17 -4.82
N ALA A 37 4.20 2.36 -6.14
CA ALA A 37 5.01 3.45 -6.72
C ALA A 37 4.53 4.86 -6.30
N GLY A 38 3.25 5.05 -5.97
CA GLY A 38 2.70 6.30 -5.43
C GLY A 38 2.74 6.43 -3.90
N ILE A 39 3.29 5.44 -3.20
CA ILE A 39 3.25 5.38 -1.72
C ILE A 39 4.55 5.91 -1.09
N ALA A 40 5.56 6.24 -1.90
CA ALA A 40 6.84 6.73 -1.41
C ALA A 40 6.75 8.19 -0.93
N GLY A 41 6.60 8.38 0.39
CA GLY A 41 6.92 9.63 1.06
C GLY A 41 5.76 10.56 1.39
N GLY A 42 4.74 10.08 2.09
CA GLY A 42 3.85 10.98 2.85
C GLY A 42 4.55 11.38 4.15
N ALA A 43 4.80 12.67 4.37
CA ALA A 43 5.14 13.18 5.70
C ALA A 43 4.00 12.84 6.68
N ALA A 44 4.34 12.62 7.95
CA ALA A 44 3.33 12.52 9.00
C ALA A 44 2.42 13.78 8.97
N PRO A 45 1.17 13.70 9.48
CA PRO A 45 0.24 14.82 9.45
C PRO A 45 0.89 16.08 10.04
N GLY A 46 1.13 17.09 9.20
CA GLY A 46 1.73 18.36 9.57
C GLY A 46 0.67 19.44 9.78
N ALA A 47 1.00 20.47 10.56
CA ALA A 47 0.05 21.51 10.99
C ALA A 47 -0.50 22.42 9.88
N CYS A 48 0.04 22.36 8.65
CA CYS A 48 -0.37 23.22 7.53
C CYS A 48 -0.35 22.47 6.19
N ALA A 49 -1.04 21.33 6.10
CA ALA A 49 -1.18 20.64 4.83
C ALA A 49 -1.97 21.49 3.81
N GLN A 50 -1.50 21.53 2.57
CA GLN A 50 -2.30 22.07 1.47
C GLN A 50 -3.50 21.16 1.24
N ILE A 51 -4.65 21.75 0.92
CA ILE A 51 -5.86 21.00 0.58
C ILE A 51 -5.82 20.71 -0.91
N LYS A 52 -5.92 19.44 -1.27
CA LYS A 52 -6.18 19.05 -2.65
C LYS A 52 -7.68 19.24 -2.93
N PRO A 53 -8.05 19.97 -3.99
CA PRO A 53 -9.45 20.16 -4.35
C PRO A 53 -10.20 18.84 -4.59
N ALA A 54 -11.46 18.76 -4.16
CA ALA A 54 -12.23 17.51 -4.24
C ALA A 54 -12.54 17.10 -5.70
N ASN A 55 -12.53 18.05 -6.64
CA ASN A 55 -12.68 17.77 -8.06
C ASN A 55 -11.43 17.12 -8.69
N GLU A 56 -10.25 17.29 -8.10
CA GLU A 56 -8.99 16.66 -8.53
C GLU A 56 -8.80 15.25 -7.96
N VAL A 57 -9.64 14.80 -7.04
CA VAL A 57 -9.62 13.44 -6.50
C VAL A 57 -10.38 12.51 -7.44
N GLU A 58 -9.69 11.59 -8.08
CA GLU A 58 -10.24 10.65 -9.07
C GLU A 58 -10.11 9.18 -8.62
N GLU A 59 -10.96 8.32 -9.19
CA GLU A 59 -10.93 6.88 -8.95
C GLU A 59 -9.57 6.26 -9.35
N GLY A 60 -9.10 5.29 -8.58
CA GLY A 60 -7.82 4.62 -8.76
C GLY A 60 -6.60 5.39 -8.24
N MET A 61 -6.79 6.64 -7.78
CA MET A 61 -5.71 7.36 -7.10
C MET A 61 -5.34 6.67 -5.80
N MET A 62 -4.04 6.65 -5.51
CA MET A 62 -3.48 6.02 -4.32
C MET A 62 -3.04 7.09 -3.33
N GLY A 63 -3.40 6.90 -2.08
CA GLY A 63 -3.10 7.81 -0.99
C GLY A 63 -2.61 7.10 0.25
N ARG A 64 -2.39 7.91 1.28
CA ARG A 64 -1.99 7.46 2.60
C ARG A 64 -2.86 8.12 3.65
N GLY A 65 -3.47 7.29 4.49
CA GLY A 65 -4.15 7.74 5.69
C GLY A 65 -3.26 7.59 6.91
N TRP A 66 -3.58 8.32 7.97
CA TRP A 66 -2.87 8.23 9.25
C TRP A 66 -3.87 8.02 10.39
N THR A 67 -3.60 7.06 11.26
CA THR A 67 -4.44 6.80 12.43
C THR A 67 -3.59 6.41 13.62
N VAL A 68 -4.13 6.49 14.83
CA VAL A 68 -3.44 6.04 16.03
C VAL A 68 -3.98 4.66 16.40
N VAL A 69 -3.10 3.66 16.37
CA VAL A 69 -3.44 2.28 16.77
C VAL A 69 -3.27 2.10 18.28
N GLN A 70 -2.22 2.72 18.85
CA GLN A 70 -1.93 2.65 20.29
C GLN A 70 -1.23 3.93 20.75
N GLY A 71 -1.60 4.41 21.94
CA GLY A 71 -0.98 5.60 22.53
C GLY A 71 -1.32 6.86 21.76
N PHE A 72 -0.31 7.49 21.17
CA PHE A 72 -0.44 8.76 20.44
C PHE A 72 0.43 8.81 19.17
N ASP A 73 1.05 7.69 18.78
CA ASP A 73 1.93 7.64 17.61
C ASP A 73 1.12 7.38 16.32
N PRO A 74 1.13 8.32 15.35
CA PRO A 74 0.41 8.12 14.09
C PRO A 74 1.05 7.03 13.24
N SER A 75 0.26 6.01 12.90
CA SER A 75 0.61 4.93 11.98
C SER A 75 -0.05 5.11 10.62
N PRO A 76 0.69 4.95 9.51
CA PRO A 76 0.13 5.09 8.18
C PRO A 76 -0.61 3.83 7.72
N PHE A 77 -1.63 4.02 6.89
CA PHE A 77 -2.31 2.98 6.11
C PHE A 77 -2.47 3.42 4.65
N ARG A 78 -2.60 2.46 3.73
CA ARG A 78 -2.84 2.72 2.31
C ARG A 78 -4.31 3.04 2.10
N VAL A 79 -4.58 3.98 1.21
CA VAL A 79 -5.92 4.34 0.75
C VAL A 79 -5.98 4.26 -0.77
N GLU A 80 -7.00 3.64 -1.32
CA GLU A 80 -7.35 3.68 -2.74
C GLU A 80 -8.69 4.40 -2.90
N ILE A 81 -8.76 5.34 -3.84
CA ILE A 81 -10.00 6.04 -4.15
C ILE A 81 -10.86 5.16 -5.05
N LEU A 82 -12.04 4.77 -4.57
CA LEU A 82 -13.03 4.01 -5.36
C LEU A 82 -13.99 4.92 -6.12
N GLY A 83 -14.02 6.21 -5.80
CA GLY A 83 -14.85 7.21 -6.47
C GLY A 83 -15.46 8.22 -5.50
N LYS A 84 -16.49 8.93 -5.96
CA LYS A 84 -17.22 9.94 -5.18
C LYS A 84 -18.71 9.65 -5.23
N LEU A 85 -19.36 9.64 -4.07
CA LEU A 85 -20.81 9.60 -3.95
C LEU A 85 -21.34 11.04 -3.90
N ARG A 86 -21.96 11.47 -4.99
CA ARG A 86 -22.62 12.79 -5.10
C ARG A 86 -23.66 12.95 -4.00
N ASP A 87 -23.62 14.08 -3.30
CA ASP A 87 -24.51 14.37 -2.16
C ASP A 87 -24.49 13.28 -1.06
N GLY A 88 -23.41 12.51 -0.98
CA GLY A 88 -23.31 11.38 -0.05
C GLY A 88 -23.30 11.79 1.43
N ILE A 89 -22.95 13.05 1.72
CA ILE A 89 -22.95 13.60 3.08
C ILE A 89 -24.19 14.47 3.31
N ALA A 90 -24.43 15.42 2.40
CA ALA A 90 -25.54 16.36 2.42
C ALA A 90 -25.72 16.96 1.01
N PRO A 91 -26.81 17.69 0.72
CA PRO A 91 -26.94 18.39 -0.55
C PRO A 91 -25.75 19.33 -0.82
N GLY A 92 -25.09 19.14 -1.96
CA GLY A 92 -23.88 19.85 -2.35
C GLY A 92 -22.59 19.39 -1.67
N ARG A 93 -22.62 18.31 -0.89
CA ARG A 93 -21.46 17.75 -0.18
C ARG A 93 -21.27 16.28 -0.52
N ASP A 94 -20.29 16.05 -1.37
CA ASP A 94 -19.92 14.70 -1.83
C ASP A 94 -19.21 13.92 -0.71
N MET A 95 -19.30 12.60 -0.79
CA MET A 95 -18.46 11.69 0.00
C MET A 95 -17.42 11.04 -0.91
N ILE A 96 -16.15 11.06 -0.52
CA ILE A 96 -15.13 10.29 -1.22
C ILE A 96 -15.20 8.85 -0.71
N ILE A 97 -15.33 7.89 -1.61
CA ILE A 97 -15.38 6.46 -1.28
C ILE A 97 -13.98 5.88 -1.41
N VAL A 98 -13.54 5.17 -0.37
CA VAL A 98 -12.19 4.63 -0.31
C VAL A 98 -12.16 3.18 0.12
N GLU A 99 -11.14 2.45 -0.33
CA GLU A 99 -10.72 1.18 0.26
C GLU A 99 -9.40 1.37 1.02
N VAL A 100 -9.33 0.83 2.24
CA VAL A 100 -8.14 0.90 3.10
C VAL A 100 -7.41 -0.43 3.17
N SER A 101 -6.09 -0.40 3.21
CA SER A 101 -5.26 -1.58 3.44
C SER A 101 -3.99 -1.23 4.22
N ASP A 102 -3.30 -2.25 4.71
CA ASP A 102 -2.02 -2.07 5.38
C ASP A 102 -0.93 -1.61 4.39
N VAL A 103 -0.01 -0.77 4.89
CA VAL A 103 1.28 -0.54 4.23
C VAL A 103 2.25 -1.68 4.55
N ALA A 104 3.32 -1.84 3.76
CA ALA A 104 4.32 -2.86 4.01
C ALA A 104 4.90 -2.75 5.45
N GLY A 105 4.95 -3.89 6.16
CA GLY A 105 5.44 -3.95 7.54
C GLY A 105 4.44 -3.52 8.62
N ARG A 106 3.16 -3.46 8.29
CA ARG A 106 2.02 -3.27 9.20
C ARG A 106 0.92 -4.30 8.90
N ASP A 107 0.04 -4.55 9.84
CA ASP A 107 -1.05 -5.54 9.75
C ASP A 107 -2.30 -5.14 10.55
N PHE A 108 -2.43 -3.87 10.94
CA PHE A 108 -3.47 -3.44 11.86
C PHE A 108 -4.84 -3.30 11.18
N ILE A 109 -4.90 -2.94 9.90
CA ILE A 109 -6.16 -2.93 9.14
C ILE A 109 -6.69 -4.35 9.03
N ASP A 110 -5.84 -5.29 8.62
CA ASP A 110 -6.21 -6.69 8.45
C ASP A 110 -6.62 -7.35 9.77
N ARG A 111 -5.88 -7.09 10.85
CA ARG A 111 -6.23 -7.59 12.19
C ARG A 111 -7.54 -7.03 12.73
N ALA A 112 -7.85 -5.78 12.43
CA ALA A 112 -9.13 -5.17 12.78
C ALA A 112 -10.28 -5.63 11.86
N GLY A 113 -9.96 -6.24 10.72
CA GLY A 113 -10.89 -6.60 9.66
C GLY A 113 -11.36 -5.40 8.82
N GLY A 114 -10.64 -4.27 8.88
CA GLY A 114 -10.97 -3.04 8.19
C GLY A 114 -11.05 -1.83 9.12
N ILE A 115 -11.93 -0.89 8.78
CA ILE A 115 -12.16 0.35 9.53
C ILE A 115 -12.88 0.03 10.86
N TRP A 116 -12.37 0.57 11.97
CA TRP A 116 -12.96 0.41 13.31
C TRP A 116 -13.45 1.73 13.91
N ARG A 117 -14.27 1.64 14.96
CA ARG A 117 -14.69 2.81 15.76
C ARG A 117 -13.47 3.46 16.42
N GLY A 118 -13.26 4.73 16.13
CA GLY A 118 -12.09 5.49 16.59
C GLY A 118 -11.12 5.83 15.45
N MET A 119 -11.22 5.15 14.31
CA MET A 119 -10.49 5.53 13.09
C MET A 119 -11.13 6.75 12.39
N SER A 120 -12.33 7.18 12.82
CA SER A 120 -12.95 8.42 12.36
C SER A 120 -12.08 9.64 12.71
N GLY A 121 -11.94 10.58 11.79
CA GLY A 121 -11.03 11.71 11.87
C GLY A 121 -9.62 11.44 11.34
N SER A 122 -9.30 10.20 10.92
CA SER A 122 -8.01 9.87 10.33
C SER A 122 -7.79 10.67 9.04
N PRO A 123 -6.77 11.56 8.96
CA PRO A 123 -6.54 12.37 7.76
C PRO A 123 -6.00 11.50 6.63
N VAL A 124 -6.44 11.79 5.41
CA VAL A 124 -6.08 11.08 4.18
C VAL A 124 -5.42 12.06 3.21
N TYR A 125 -4.31 11.62 2.62
CA TYR A 125 -3.49 12.42 1.73
C TYR A 125 -3.27 11.72 0.38
N ILE A 126 -3.20 12.51 -0.69
CA ILE A 126 -2.74 12.09 -2.02
C ILE A 126 -1.64 13.09 -2.41
N ASP A 127 -0.48 12.60 -2.85
CA ASP A 127 0.68 13.43 -3.23
C ASP A 127 1.12 14.46 -2.15
N GLY A 128 0.90 14.13 -0.88
CA GLY A 128 1.24 14.99 0.25
C GLY A 128 0.20 16.08 0.57
N GLU A 129 -0.86 16.19 -0.23
CA GLU A 129 -1.96 17.14 -0.01
C GLU A 129 -3.14 16.46 0.70
N LEU A 130 -3.77 17.17 1.64
CA LEU A 130 -4.90 16.69 2.41
C LEU A 130 -6.14 16.65 1.52
N ILE A 131 -6.71 15.46 1.32
CA ILE A 131 -7.97 15.29 0.59
C ILE A 131 -9.18 15.25 1.51
N GLY A 132 -9.00 14.86 2.78
CA GLY A 132 -10.10 14.70 3.71
C GLY A 132 -9.77 13.88 4.95
N ALA A 133 -10.81 13.48 5.68
CA ALA A 133 -10.69 12.57 6.81
C ALA A 133 -11.71 11.42 6.73
N VAL A 134 -11.31 10.22 7.16
CA VAL A 134 -12.22 9.07 7.29
C VAL A 134 -13.34 9.44 8.26
N ALA A 135 -14.59 9.29 7.86
CA ALA A 135 -15.74 9.67 8.68
C ALA A 135 -16.86 8.62 8.69
N TYR A 136 -16.84 7.67 7.75
CA TYR A 136 -17.92 6.69 7.57
C TYR A 136 -17.39 5.28 7.38
N GLY A 137 -18.09 4.31 7.97
CA GLY A 137 -18.04 2.90 7.59
C GLY A 137 -19.42 2.46 7.12
N PHE A 138 -19.49 1.68 6.04
CA PHE A 138 -20.78 1.29 5.42
C PHE A 138 -21.34 -0.05 5.89
N SER A 139 -20.62 -0.74 6.78
CA SER A 139 -21.02 -2.02 7.33
C SER A 139 -21.21 -1.93 8.83
N LEU A 140 -22.17 -2.70 9.36
CA LEU A 140 -22.29 -2.94 10.80
C LEU A 140 -21.18 -3.87 11.33
N GLY A 141 -20.44 -4.53 10.42
CA GLY A 141 -19.29 -5.38 10.71
C GLY A 141 -18.01 -4.89 10.03
N PRO A 142 -16.95 -5.71 10.04
CA PRO A 142 -15.65 -5.35 9.46
C PRO A 142 -15.78 -5.02 7.97
N SER A 143 -15.19 -3.90 7.55
CA SER A 143 -15.17 -3.45 6.16
C SER A 143 -13.92 -2.62 5.91
N LYS A 144 -13.23 -2.91 4.80
CA LYS A 144 -12.13 -2.07 4.31
C LYS A 144 -12.63 -0.88 3.49
N ILE A 145 -13.91 -0.83 3.16
CA ILE A 145 -14.53 0.28 2.43
C ILE A 145 -15.11 1.28 3.43
N GLY A 146 -14.80 2.56 3.23
CA GLY A 146 -15.29 3.67 4.03
C GLY A 146 -15.49 4.95 3.24
N GLY A 147 -16.04 5.94 3.94
CA GLY A 147 -16.27 7.27 3.40
C GLY A 147 -15.35 8.30 4.03
N VAL A 148 -14.84 9.20 3.20
CA VAL A 148 -13.98 10.33 3.57
C VAL A 148 -14.76 11.63 3.32
N THR A 149 -14.80 12.49 4.34
CA THR A 149 -15.30 13.87 4.21
C THR A 149 -14.22 14.73 3.56
N PRO A 150 -14.50 15.40 2.43
CA PRO A 150 -13.51 16.25 1.76
C PRO A 150 -12.95 17.35 2.66
N ALA A 151 -11.65 17.60 2.55
CA ALA A 151 -10.98 18.65 3.32
C ALA A 151 -11.47 20.05 2.96
N GLU A 152 -11.82 20.29 1.70
CA GLU A 152 -12.46 21.55 1.28
C GLU A 152 -13.77 21.80 2.05
N ASP A 153 -14.61 20.78 2.24
CA ASP A 153 -15.88 20.92 2.97
C ASP A 153 -15.66 21.19 4.46
N MET A 154 -14.60 20.61 5.04
CA MET A 154 -14.17 20.91 6.41
C MET A 154 -13.60 22.31 6.54
N ALA A 155 -12.84 22.80 5.55
CA ALA A 155 -12.26 24.15 5.60
C ALA A 155 -13.33 25.24 5.54
N ARG A 156 -14.40 25.03 4.76
CA ARG A 156 -15.53 25.98 4.65
C ARG A 156 -16.23 26.31 5.98
N VAL A 157 -16.10 25.48 7.02
CA VAL A 157 -16.71 25.78 8.33
C VAL A 157 -15.81 26.66 9.22
N LEU A 158 -14.58 26.94 8.79
CA LEU A 158 -13.65 27.82 9.49
C LEU A 158 -13.71 29.27 8.97
N GLU A 159 -14.45 29.50 7.88
CA GLU A 159 -14.72 30.79 7.25
C GLU A 159 -16.01 31.40 7.80
#